data_AF-A0A821DEU3-F1
#
_entry.id   AF-A0A821DEU3-F1
#
_cell.length_a   1.000
_cell.length_b   1.000
_cell.length_c   1.000
_cell.angle_alpha   90.00
_cell.angle_beta   90.00
_cell.angle_gamma   90.00
#
_symmetry.space_group_name_H-M   'P 1'
#
loop_
_entity.id
_entity.type
_entity.pdbx_description
1 polymer ?
#
loop_
_entity_poly.entity_id
_entity_poly.type
_entity_poly.pdbx_seq_one_letter_code
_entity_poly.pdbx_strand_id
1 'polypeptide(L)' 'VRSGLIPSLFTNVPPTVRFCTENQRIEPLPLPLRKMLKWKMSTITPNVVKNAVTRSGFRLISGD' A
#
# COMPACT_ATOMS: atom_id res chain seq x y z
N VAL A 1 3.91 12.60 9.62
CA VAL A 1 4.10 11.54 8.59
C VAL A 1 4.24 10.21 9.33
N ARG A 2 3.75 9.09 8.79
CA ARG A 2 3.85 7.75 9.43
C ARG A 2 4.76 6.83 8.61
N SER A 3 5.39 5.84 9.25
CA SER A 3 6.07 4.77 8.50
C SER A 3 5.06 4.02 7.61
N GLY A 4 5.47 3.75 6.36
CA GLY A 4 4.71 2.91 5.42
C GLY A 4 4.65 1.44 5.82
N LEU A 5 5.45 1.03 6.81
CA LEU A 5 5.46 -0.31 7.38
C LEU A 5 4.94 -0.29 8.83
N ILE A 6 4.22 -1.33 9.20
CA ILE A 6 3.78 -1.61 10.57
C ILE A 6 4.63 -2.77 11.08
N PRO A 7 5.49 -2.56 12.10
CA PRO A 7 6.27 -3.66 12.67
C PRO A 7 5.35 -4.73 13.26
N SER A 8 5.75 -5.99 13.11
CA SER A 8 5.05 -7.10 13.75
C SER A 8 5.22 -7.04 15.27
N LEU A 9 4.20 -7.47 16.01
CA LEU A 9 4.28 -7.68 17.45
C LEU A 9 4.84 -9.06 17.81
N PHE A 10 4.96 -9.97 16.83
CA PHE A 10 5.48 -11.32 17.01
C PHE A 10 6.93 -11.42 16.53
N THR A 11 7.76 -12.12 17.30
CA THR A 11 9.15 -12.41 16.96
C THR A 11 9.24 -13.15 15.62
N ASN A 12 10.22 -12.79 14.79
CA ASN A 12 10.49 -13.40 13.47
C ASN A 12 9.35 -13.29 12.45
N VAL A 13 8.36 -12.43 12.68
CA VAL A 13 7.29 -12.16 11.72
C VAL A 13 7.58 -10.82 11.03
N PRO A 14 7.54 -10.75 9.67
CA PRO A 14 7.86 -9.54 8.94
C PRO A 14 6.83 -8.42 9.17
N PRO A 15 7.20 -7.15 8.93
CA PRO A 15 6.26 -6.03 9.00
C PRO A 15 5.19 -6.12 7.90
N THR A 16 4.05 -5.47 8.15
CA THR A 16 2.95 -5.35 7.18
C THR A 16 2.91 -3.95 6.55
N VAL A 17 2.27 -3.82 5.38
CA VAL A 17 2.10 -2.51 4.73
C VAL A 17 0.99 -1.72 5.44
N ARG A 18 1.24 -0.45 5.70
CA ARG A 18 0.24 0.46 6.26
C ARG A 18 -0.69 0.98 5.15
N PHE A 19 -1.98 0.69 5.26
CA PHE A 19 -2.99 1.38 4.47
C PHE A 19 -3.34 2.74 5.05
N CYS A 20 -3.44 3.75 4.19
CA CYS A 20 -3.62 5.14 4.58
C CYS A 20 -5.04 5.64 4.35
N THR A 21 -5.62 6.27 5.37
CA THR A 21 -6.82 7.09 5.22
C THR A 21 -6.47 8.43 4.56
N GLU A 22 -7.48 9.20 4.16
CA GLU A 22 -7.30 10.43 3.37
C GLU A 22 -6.39 11.47 4.02
N ASN A 23 -6.44 11.59 5.34
CA ASN A 23 -5.66 12.58 6.10
C ASN A 23 -4.28 12.07 6.53
N GLN A 24 -3.89 10.86 6.10
CA GLN A 24 -2.63 10.24 6.50
C GLN A 24 -1.61 10.29 5.38
N ARG A 25 -0.41 10.78 5.71
CA ARG A 25 0.76 10.73 4.83
C ARG A 25 1.73 9.69 5.36
N ILE A 26 2.20 8.81 4.48
CA ILE A 26 3.27 7.87 4.79
C ILE A 26 4.59 8.27 4.18
N GLU A 27 5.67 7.88 4.84
CA GLU A 27 7.01 7.91 4.29
C GLU A 27 7.08 6.97 3.08
N PRO A 28 7.85 7.33 2.04
CA PRO A 28 8.05 6.46 0.90
C PRO A 28 8.59 5.09 1.32
N LEU A 29 7.92 4.02 0.89
CA LEU A 29 8.44 2.68 1.06
C LEU A 29 9.79 2.50 0.34
N PRO A 30 10.67 1.63 0.83
CA PRO A 30 11.91 1.26 0.14
C PRO A 30 11.65 0.91 -1.33
N LEU A 31 12.54 1.36 -2.22
CA LEU A 31 12.38 1.20 -3.66
C LEU A 31 12.13 -0.27 -4.11
N PRO A 32 12.80 -1.29 -3.55
CA PRO A 32 12.50 -2.69 -3.87
C PRO A 32 11.05 -3.08 -3.56
N LEU A 33 10.54 -2.70 -2.39
CA LEU A 33 9.15 -2.98 -1.99
C LEU A 33 8.16 -2.25 -2.89
N ARG A 34 8.41 -0.96 -3.21
CA ARG A 34 7.57 -0.20 -4.15
C ARG A 34 7.48 -0.86 -5.52
N LYS A 35 8.52 -1.55 -5.98
CA LYS A 35 8.49 -2.29 -7.25
C LYS A 35 7.55 -3.49 -7.20
N MET A 36 7.40 -4.11 -6.04
CA MET A 36 6.57 -5.29 -5.80
C MET A 36 5.10 -4.95 -5.53
N LEU A 37 4.80 -3.77 -4.99
CA LEU A 37 3.44 -3.33 -4.68
C LEU A 37 2.68 -2.89 -5.93
N LYS A 38 2.11 -3.87 -6.64
CA LYS A 38 1.23 -3.68 -7.79
C LYS A 38 -0.19 -4.09 -7.43
N TRP A 39 -1.18 -3.30 -7.85
CA TRP A 39 -2.59 -3.61 -7.66
C TRP A 39 -3.27 -3.78 -9.02
N LYS A 40 -3.71 -5.01 -9.34
CA LYS A 40 -4.44 -5.30 -10.59
C LYS A 40 -5.85 -4.73 -10.46
N MET A 41 -6.18 -3.81 -11.36
CA MET A 41 -7.48 -3.16 -11.37
C MET A 41 -8.54 -4.06 -11.99
N SER A 42 -9.72 -4.12 -11.38
CA SER A 42 -10.92 -4.71 -11.98
C SER A 42 -11.98 -3.62 -12.24
N THR A 43 -12.91 -3.90 -13.16
CA THR A 43 -14.04 -3.01 -13.48
C THR A 43 -14.92 -2.74 -12.26
N ILE A 44 -15.02 -3.71 -11.34
CA ILE A 44 -15.81 -3.61 -10.11
C ILE A 44 -15.05 -2.97 -8.94
N THR A 45 -13.77 -2.61 -9.09
CA THR A 45 -12.99 -2.03 -7.99
C THR A 45 -13.53 -0.63 -7.64
N PRO A 46 -14.03 -0.38 -6.42
CA PRO A 46 -14.57 0.92 -6.04
C PRO A 46 -13.49 2.00 -5.95
N ASN A 47 -13.87 3.26 -6.13
CA ASN A 47 -12.93 4.40 -6.02
C ASN A 47 -12.29 4.52 -4.64
N VAL A 48 -13.01 4.14 -3.57
CA VAL A 48 -12.44 4.13 -2.21
C VAL A 48 -11.24 3.18 -2.10
N VAL A 49 -11.32 2.01 -2.75
CA VAL A 49 -10.22 1.04 -2.77
C VAL A 49 -9.06 1.57 -3.59
N LYS A 50 -9.31 2.09 -4.80
CA LYS A 50 -8.29 2.73 -5.66
C LYS A 50 -7.51 3.79 -4.88
N ASN A 51 -8.24 4.69 -4.23
CA ASN A 51 -7.65 5.80 -3.49
C ASN A 51 -6.84 5.31 -2.29
N ALA A 52 -7.34 4.30 -1.56
CA ALA A 52 -6.63 3.71 -0.43
C ALA A 52 -5.31 3.06 -0.86
N VAL A 53 -5.32 2.22 -1.90
CA VAL A 53 -4.09 1.53 -2.35
C VAL A 53 -3.08 2.51 -2.93
N THR A 54 -3.52 3.52 -3.69
CA THR A 54 -2.62 4.55 -4.25
C THR A 54 -1.96 5.38 -3.17
N ARG A 55 -2.71 5.88 -2.17
CA ARG A 55 -2.12 6.62 -1.03
C ARG A 55 -1.15 5.79 -0.20
N SER A 56 -1.32 4.47 -0.22
CA SER A 56 -0.48 3.51 0.51
C SER A 56 0.75 3.07 -0.27
N GLY A 57 0.99 3.66 -1.45
CA GLY A 57 2.20 3.45 -2.24
C GLY A 57 2.12 2.31 -3.28
N PHE A 58 0.94 1.74 -3.52
CA PHE A 58 0.74 0.76 -4.58
C PHE A 58 0.66 1.44 -5.96
N ARG A 59 1.22 0.79 -6.98
CA ARG A 59 1.00 1.17 -8.37
C ARG A 59 -0.19 0.39 -8.92
N LEU A 60 -1.15 1.11 -9.49
CA LEU A 60 -2.25 0.49 -10.23
C LEU A 60 -1.71 -0.08 -11.55
N ILE A 61 -2.09 -1.31 -11.88
CA ILE A 61 -1.82 -1.93 -13.18
C ILE A 61 -3.15 -2.28 -13.84
N SER A 62 -3.23 -2.12 -15.16
CA SER A 62 -4.41 -2.54 -15.92
C SER A 62 -4.66 -4.03 -15.70
N GLY A 63 -5.94 -4.39 -15.58
CA GLY A 63 -6.35 -5.77 -15.78
C GLY A 63 -6.17 -6.15 -17.25
N ASP A 64 -5.76 -7.39 -17.52
CA ASP A 64 -5.94 -8.00 -18.85
C ASP A 64 -7.44 -8.13 -19.15
#